data_AF-A0A915MB88-F1
#
_entry.id   AF-A0A915MB88-F1
#
_cell.length_a   1.000
_cell.length_b   1.000
_cell.length_c   1.000
_cell.angle_alpha   90.00
_cell.angle_beta   90.00
_cell.angle_gamma   90.00
#
_symmetry.space_group_name_H-M   'P 1'
#
loop_
_entity.id
_entity.type
_entity.pdbx_description
1 polymer ?
#
loop_
_entity_poly.entity_id
_entity_poly.type
_entity_poly.pdbx_seq_one_letter_code
_entity_poly.pdbx_strand_id
1 'polypeptide(L)'
;INDKANLIELADYLVIDANFPSRVIERVLYLANRSEIWLDPTDALKVPSLFEALGEWPLENVDVFSPNFNELRAFSVCFSQKVGGTEAIKCSQFVCQVEEKLTNKNNFLLEWLSTIKLPRALQPRKYLIITFDLYGVLIFSRMGNDEFLGEFLVAPDLSKEEILSASGAGDW
;
A
#
# COMPACT_ATOMS: atom_id res chain seq x y z
N ILE A 1 8.80 30.14 -3.83
CA ILE A 1 7.73 29.16 -4.19
C ILE A 1 8.10 28.41 -5.46
N ASN A 2 8.62 29.07 -6.51
CA ASN A 2 9.05 28.40 -7.75
C ASN A 2 10.15 27.34 -7.56
N ASP A 3 11.17 27.58 -6.74
CA ASP A 3 12.30 26.64 -6.67
C ASP A 3 11.92 25.27 -6.07
N LYS A 4 10.98 25.24 -5.12
CA LYS A 4 10.50 23.99 -4.51
C LYS A 4 9.56 23.19 -5.42
N ALA A 5 8.75 23.89 -6.22
CA ALA A 5 7.91 23.23 -7.23
C ALA A 5 8.78 22.60 -8.33
N ASN A 6 9.83 23.30 -8.77
CA ASN A 6 10.80 22.78 -9.73
C ASN A 6 11.49 21.51 -9.22
N LEU A 7 11.78 21.41 -7.91
CA LEU A 7 12.36 20.19 -7.33
C LEU A 7 11.41 18.98 -7.42
N ILE A 8 10.11 19.19 -7.25
CA ILE A 8 9.10 18.13 -7.40
C ILE A 8 8.99 17.71 -8.86
N GLU A 9 8.93 18.66 -9.79
CA GLU A 9 8.81 18.39 -11.23
C GLU A 9 10.04 17.66 -11.82
N LEU A 10 11.22 17.87 -11.23
CA LEU A 10 12.48 17.27 -11.68
C LEU A 10 12.82 15.96 -10.97
N ALA A 11 12.05 15.55 -9.95
CA ALA A 11 12.32 14.33 -9.22
C ALA A 11 12.00 13.10 -10.08
N ASP A 12 12.90 12.12 -10.09
CA ASP A 12 12.63 10.82 -10.72
C ASP A 12 11.60 10.02 -9.89
N TYR A 13 11.66 10.17 -8.57
CA TYR A 13 10.81 9.50 -7.58
C TYR A 13 10.33 10.47 -6.51
N LEU A 14 9.08 10.32 -6.09
CA LEU A 14 8.49 11.04 -4.97
C LEU A 14 7.87 10.05 -3.99
N VAL A 15 8.35 10.10 -2.75
CA VAL A 15 7.73 9.41 -1.62
C VAL A 15 6.79 10.38 -0.92
N ILE A 16 5.52 10.00 -0.84
CA ILE A 16 4.46 10.80 -0.22
C ILE A 16 4.00 10.08 1.03
N ASP A 17 4.22 10.73 2.17
CA ASP A 17 3.68 10.37 3.48
C ASP A 17 2.25 10.95 3.63
N ALA A 18 1.27 10.12 3.98
CA ALA A 18 -0.12 10.53 4.11
C ALA A 18 -0.43 11.37 5.36
N ASN A 19 0.57 11.67 6.20
CA ASN A 19 0.47 12.66 7.27
C ASN A 19 0.27 14.08 6.74
N PHE A 20 0.60 14.35 5.47
CA PHE A 20 0.31 15.64 4.87
C PHE A 20 -1.20 15.86 4.68
N PRO A 21 -1.68 17.11 4.80
CA PRO A 21 -3.07 17.44 4.49
C PRO A 21 -3.43 17.02 3.04
N SER A 22 -4.68 16.59 2.82
CA SER A 22 -5.15 16.11 1.50
C SER A 22 -4.86 17.09 0.36
N ARG A 23 -5.05 18.41 0.58
CA ARG A 23 -4.72 19.46 -0.40
C ARG A 23 -3.23 19.54 -0.76
N VAL A 24 -2.34 19.18 0.17
CA VAL A 24 -0.90 19.15 -0.08
C VAL A 24 -0.55 17.95 -0.95
N ILE A 25 -1.11 16.77 -0.61
CA ILE A 25 -0.94 15.53 -1.39
C ILE A 25 -1.44 15.74 -2.83
N GLU A 26 -2.65 16.28 -2.99
CA GLU A 26 -3.24 16.63 -4.29
C GLU A 26 -2.32 17.56 -5.09
N ARG A 27 -1.77 18.60 -4.45
CA ARG A 27 -0.89 19.56 -5.11
C ARG A 27 0.45 18.96 -5.51
N VAL A 28 1.03 18.10 -4.68
CA VAL A 28 2.30 17.41 -4.99
C VAL A 28 2.11 16.51 -6.20
N LEU A 29 1.04 15.72 -6.22
CA LEU A 29 0.73 14.82 -7.34
C LEU A 29 0.46 15.56 -8.64
N TYR A 30 -0.22 16.71 -8.58
CA TYR A 30 -0.40 17.57 -9.73
C TYR A 30 0.93 18.04 -10.33
N LEU A 31 1.92 18.35 -9.49
CA LEU A 31 3.24 18.80 -9.93
C LEU A 31 4.12 17.62 -10.40
N ALA A 32 3.90 16.43 -9.85
CA ALA A 32 4.68 15.22 -10.09
C ALA A 32 4.42 14.51 -11.43
N ASN A 33 4.00 15.23 -12.47
CA ASN A 33 3.47 14.67 -13.72
C ASN A 33 4.43 13.72 -14.48
N ARG A 34 5.71 13.65 -14.08
CA ARG A 34 6.73 12.77 -14.67
C ARG A 34 7.43 11.84 -13.67
N SER A 35 7.14 12.00 -12.39
CA SER A 35 7.81 11.27 -11.32
C SER A 35 7.08 9.98 -11.02
N GLU A 36 7.83 8.97 -10.60
CA GLU A 36 7.22 7.77 -10.02
C GLU A 36 6.76 8.05 -8.59
N ILE A 37 5.52 7.70 -8.29
CA ILE A 37 4.87 7.98 -7.01
C ILE A 37 4.91 6.77 -6.10
N TRP A 38 5.56 6.91 -4.96
CA TRP A 38 5.46 6.00 -3.84
C TRP A 38 4.57 6.61 -2.77
N LEU A 39 3.44 5.98 -2.45
CA LEU A 39 2.52 6.40 -1.41
C LEU A 39 2.65 5.49 -0.18
N ASP A 40 2.98 6.11 0.95
CA ASP A 40 2.90 5.50 2.27
C ASP A 40 1.66 6.07 2.99
N PRO A 41 0.67 5.24 3.36
CA PRO A 41 -0.53 5.69 4.06
C PRO A 41 -0.30 6.04 5.54
N THR A 42 0.80 5.59 6.15
CA THR A 42 1.36 6.00 7.45
C THR A 42 0.56 5.70 8.71
N ASP A 43 -0.76 5.85 8.67
CA ASP A 43 -1.68 5.50 9.75
C ASP A 43 -3.06 5.16 9.15
N ALA A 44 -3.66 4.08 9.63
CA ALA A 44 -5.03 3.67 9.33
C ALA A 44 -6.05 4.81 9.45
N LEU A 45 -5.87 5.74 10.40
CA LEU A 45 -6.74 6.90 10.60
C LEU A 45 -6.59 7.98 9.51
N LYS A 46 -5.50 7.96 8.74
CA LYS A 46 -5.23 8.92 7.66
C LYS A 46 -5.77 8.44 6.32
N VAL A 47 -6.03 7.15 6.18
CA VAL A 47 -6.55 6.59 4.92
C VAL A 47 -7.75 7.33 4.33
N PRO A 48 -8.75 7.82 5.10
CA PRO A 48 -9.82 8.65 4.54
C PRO A 48 -9.34 9.89 3.77
N SER A 49 -8.25 10.54 4.21
CA SER A 49 -7.71 11.74 3.54
C SER A 49 -7.10 11.42 2.17
N LEU A 50 -6.65 10.18 1.95
CA LEU A 50 -6.18 9.72 0.64
C LEU A 50 -7.32 9.70 -0.37
N PHE A 51 -8.51 9.24 0.03
CA PHE A 51 -9.69 9.28 -0.83
C PHE A 51 -10.16 10.71 -1.12
N GLU A 52 -9.92 11.65 -0.20
CA GLU A 52 -10.18 13.07 -0.45
C GLU A 52 -9.20 13.66 -1.46
N ALA A 53 -7.92 13.29 -1.39
CA ALA A 53 -6.86 13.82 -2.26
C ALA A 53 -6.85 13.17 -3.66
N LEU A 54 -7.16 11.88 -3.74
CA LEU A 54 -6.93 11.03 -4.92
C LEU A 54 -8.22 10.53 -5.57
N GLY A 55 -9.37 10.79 -4.94
CA GLY A 55 -10.69 10.38 -5.42
C GLY A 55 -11.05 8.93 -5.08
N GLU A 56 -12.01 8.39 -5.84
CA GLU A 56 -12.61 7.07 -5.59
C GLU A 56 -11.65 5.90 -5.87
N TRP A 57 -10.71 6.10 -6.80
CA TRP A 57 -9.73 5.10 -7.22
C TRP A 57 -8.30 5.58 -6.95
N PRO A 58 -7.93 5.71 -5.66
CA PRO A 58 -6.73 6.45 -5.26
C PRO A 58 -5.43 5.87 -5.81
N LEU A 59 -5.39 4.57 -6.12
CA LEU A 59 -4.17 3.88 -6.56
C LEU A 59 -3.95 3.90 -8.08
N GLU A 60 -4.90 4.40 -8.90
CA GLU A 60 -4.75 4.42 -10.37
C GLU A 60 -3.55 5.26 -10.84
N ASN A 61 -3.17 6.27 -10.04
CA ASN A 61 -2.07 7.19 -10.34
C ASN A 61 -0.87 7.04 -9.40
N VAL A 62 -0.83 5.96 -8.61
CA VAL A 62 0.24 5.67 -7.66
C VAL A 62 1.06 4.50 -8.20
N ASP A 63 2.39 4.61 -8.25
CA ASP A 63 3.26 3.54 -8.74
C ASP A 63 3.54 2.49 -7.68
N VAL A 64 3.81 2.92 -6.45
CA VAL A 64 4.06 2.04 -5.30
C VAL A 64 3.12 2.41 -4.16
N PHE A 65 2.45 1.43 -3.57
CA PHE A 65 1.65 1.61 -2.35
C PHE A 65 2.17 0.66 -1.28
N SER A 66 2.58 1.18 -0.12
CA SER A 66 3.28 0.40 0.91
C SER A 66 2.59 0.37 2.29
N PRO A 67 1.32 -0.06 2.40
CA PRO A 67 0.63 -0.09 3.69
C PRO A 67 1.19 -1.17 4.62
N ASN A 68 1.15 -0.94 5.92
CA ASN A 68 1.05 -2.06 6.86
C ASN A 68 -0.35 -2.70 6.79
N PHE A 69 -0.51 -3.88 7.40
CA PHE A 69 -1.79 -4.58 7.30
C PHE A 69 -3.00 -3.84 7.91
N ASN A 70 -2.77 -3.03 8.96
CA ASN A 70 -3.84 -2.25 9.57
C ASN A 70 -4.31 -1.11 8.66
N GLU A 71 -3.39 -0.43 7.99
CA GLU A 71 -3.69 0.57 6.97
C GLU A 71 -4.42 -0.04 5.78
N LEU A 72 -4.00 -1.22 5.32
CA LEU A 72 -4.67 -1.93 4.24
C LEU A 72 -6.12 -2.29 4.60
N ARG A 73 -6.36 -2.71 5.85
CA ARG A 73 -7.71 -2.96 6.36
C ARG A 73 -8.54 -1.66 6.38
N ALA A 74 -7.98 -0.57 6.88
CA ALA A 74 -8.66 0.72 6.91
C ALA A 74 -8.97 1.23 5.49
N PHE A 75 -8.06 1.02 4.54
CA PHE A 75 -8.27 1.29 3.13
C PHE A 75 -9.44 0.51 2.56
N SER A 76 -9.50 -0.80 2.80
CA SER A 76 -10.61 -1.63 2.33
C SER A 76 -11.97 -1.18 2.88
N VAL A 77 -12.02 -0.76 4.16
CA VAL A 77 -13.24 -0.22 4.78
C VAL A 77 -13.63 1.10 4.14
N CYS A 78 -12.68 2.03 3.98
CA CYS A 78 -12.93 3.33 3.36
C CYS A 78 -13.40 3.17 1.90
N PHE A 79 -12.74 2.31 1.12
CA PHE A 79 -13.13 2.00 -0.25
C PHE A 79 -14.55 1.46 -0.31
N SER A 80 -14.92 0.56 0.62
CA SER A 80 -16.27 0.01 0.69
C SER A 80 -17.34 1.04 1.00
N GLN A 81 -17.03 2.02 1.86
CA GLN A 81 -17.95 3.10 2.21
C GLN A 81 -18.10 4.16 1.11
N LYS A 82 -17.01 4.47 0.39
CA LYS A 82 -16.97 5.52 -0.63
C LYS A 82 -17.46 5.05 -2.00
N VAL A 83 -17.03 3.86 -2.41
CA VAL A 83 -17.27 3.33 -3.77
C VAL A 83 -18.31 2.21 -3.76
N GLY A 84 -18.17 1.26 -2.83
CA GLY A 84 -19.08 0.11 -2.73
C GLY A 84 -19.03 -0.83 -3.94
N GLY A 85 -20.10 -1.59 -4.14
CA GLY A 85 -20.25 -2.51 -5.26
C GLY A 85 -19.33 -3.75 -5.23
N THR A 86 -19.14 -4.37 -6.39
CA THR A 86 -18.42 -5.66 -6.48
C THR A 86 -16.94 -5.55 -6.15
N GLU A 87 -16.27 -4.44 -6.50
CA GLU A 87 -14.84 -4.27 -6.19
C GLU A 87 -14.60 -4.03 -4.71
N ALA A 88 -15.50 -3.35 -4.00
CA ALA A 88 -15.42 -3.25 -2.54
C ALA A 88 -15.50 -4.62 -1.86
N ILE A 89 -16.40 -5.49 -2.33
CA ILE A 89 -16.53 -6.86 -1.82
C ILE A 89 -15.23 -7.64 -2.06
N LYS A 90 -14.66 -7.58 -3.27
CA LYS A 90 -13.39 -8.26 -3.58
C LYS A 90 -12.24 -7.73 -2.74
N CYS A 91 -12.15 -6.42 -2.53
CA CYS A 91 -11.17 -5.78 -1.67
C CYS A 91 -11.28 -6.31 -0.22
N SER A 92 -12.49 -6.34 0.32
CA SER A 92 -12.72 -6.87 1.67
C SER A 92 -12.39 -8.35 1.78
N GLN A 93 -12.78 -9.16 0.78
CA GLN A 93 -12.47 -10.59 0.74
C GLN A 93 -10.96 -10.84 0.68
N PHE A 94 -10.22 -10.05 -0.09
CA PHE A 94 -8.77 -10.13 -0.17
C PHE A 94 -8.13 -9.88 1.21
N VAL A 95 -8.54 -8.81 1.91
CA VAL A 95 -8.00 -8.51 3.26
C VAL A 95 -8.31 -9.64 4.25
N CYS A 96 -9.52 -10.19 4.24
CA CYS A 96 -9.86 -11.33 5.09
C CYS A 96 -9.01 -12.58 4.78
N GLN A 97 -8.80 -12.89 3.50
CA GLN A 97 -7.96 -14.02 3.10
C GLN A 97 -6.52 -13.85 3.55
N VAL A 98 -5.95 -12.65 3.43
CA VAL A 98 -4.60 -12.34 3.94
C VAL A 98 -4.52 -12.61 5.44
N GLU A 99 -5.49 -12.12 6.23
CA GLU A 99 -5.55 -12.33 7.68
C GLU A 99 -5.63 -13.82 8.05
N GLU A 100 -6.49 -14.58 7.36
CA GLU A 100 -6.63 -16.03 7.55
C GLU A 100 -5.34 -16.78 7.22
N LYS A 101 -4.55 -16.32 6.24
CA LYS A 101 -3.27 -16.97 5.90
C LYS A 101 -2.15 -16.63 6.87
N LEU A 102 -2.08 -15.39 7.37
CA LEU A 102 -1.06 -15.00 8.35
C LEU A 102 -1.23 -15.70 9.69
N THR A 103 -2.47 -15.96 10.09
CA THR A 103 -2.77 -16.70 11.33
C THR A 103 -2.41 -18.19 11.23
N ASN A 104 -2.35 -18.76 10.03
CA ASN A 104 -2.05 -20.16 9.77
C ASN A 104 -0.62 -20.33 9.23
N LYS A 105 0.39 -20.39 10.13
CA LYS A 105 1.85 -20.44 9.87
C LYS A 105 2.40 -21.66 9.09
N ASN A 106 1.74 -22.13 8.03
CA ASN A 106 2.15 -23.32 7.27
C ASN A 106 2.49 -23.02 5.80
N ASN A 107 3.10 -24.00 5.11
CA ASN A 107 3.42 -24.05 3.66
C ASN A 107 2.27 -23.64 2.70
N PHE A 108 1.07 -23.44 3.22
CA PHE A 108 -0.12 -22.98 2.51
C PHE A 108 0.03 -21.58 1.89
N LEU A 109 0.92 -20.75 2.43
CA LEU A 109 1.08 -19.37 1.98
C LEU A 109 1.60 -19.31 0.54
N LEU A 110 2.59 -20.14 0.18
CA LEU A 110 3.18 -20.17 -1.17
C LEU A 110 2.17 -20.64 -2.25
N GLU A 111 1.40 -21.69 -1.94
CA GLU A 111 0.37 -22.18 -2.86
C GLU A 111 -0.74 -21.13 -3.05
N TRP A 112 -1.16 -20.49 -1.97
CA TRP A 112 -2.15 -19.42 -2.02
C TRP A 112 -1.65 -18.19 -2.81
N LEU A 113 -0.40 -17.77 -2.64
CA LEU A 113 0.18 -16.65 -3.41
C LEU A 113 0.16 -16.89 -4.91
N SER A 114 0.32 -18.14 -5.36
CA SER A 114 0.26 -18.48 -6.78
C SER A 114 -1.14 -18.38 -7.40
N THR A 115 -2.18 -18.34 -6.57
CA THR A 115 -3.59 -18.38 -7.02
C THR A 115 -4.38 -17.11 -6.69
N ILE A 116 -3.90 -16.29 -5.76
CA ILE A 116 -4.58 -15.07 -5.37
C ILE A 116 -4.56 -14.03 -6.49
N LYS A 117 -5.70 -13.36 -6.67
CA LYS A 117 -5.84 -12.23 -7.58
C LYS A 117 -5.97 -10.95 -6.77
N LEU A 118 -5.14 -9.96 -7.09
CA LEU A 118 -5.20 -8.65 -6.47
C LEU A 118 -6.44 -7.89 -6.99
N PRO A 119 -7.39 -7.47 -6.13
CA PRO A 119 -8.55 -6.68 -6.54
C PRO A 119 -8.12 -5.35 -7.17
N ARG A 120 -8.87 -4.84 -8.17
CA ARG A 120 -8.50 -3.62 -8.89
C ARG A 120 -8.28 -2.42 -7.95
N ALA A 121 -9.09 -2.34 -6.90
CA ALA A 121 -9.00 -1.27 -5.88
C ALA A 121 -7.63 -1.23 -5.17
N LEU A 122 -6.90 -2.34 -5.16
CA LEU A 122 -5.60 -2.50 -4.51
C LEU A 122 -4.44 -2.59 -5.52
N GLN A 123 -4.67 -2.24 -6.79
CA GLN A 123 -3.66 -2.34 -7.84
C GLN A 123 -3.00 -0.98 -8.14
N PRO A 124 -1.87 -0.62 -7.51
CA PRO A 124 -1.03 0.49 -7.95
C PRO A 124 -0.37 0.17 -9.30
N ARG A 125 0.21 1.15 -10.00
CA ARG A 125 0.78 0.94 -11.33
C ARG A 125 1.96 -0.03 -11.34
N LYS A 126 2.69 -0.21 -10.25
CA LYS A 126 3.85 -1.12 -10.19
C LYS A 126 3.83 -2.09 -9.03
N TYR A 127 3.83 -1.61 -7.79
CA TYR A 127 4.06 -2.46 -6.62
C TYR A 127 3.09 -2.19 -5.49
N LEU A 128 2.47 -3.23 -4.94
CA LEU A 128 1.82 -3.19 -3.64
C LEU A 128 2.72 -3.94 -2.65
N ILE A 129 3.13 -3.26 -1.58
CA ILE A 129 4.04 -3.79 -0.56
C ILE A 129 3.31 -3.77 0.78
N ILE A 130 2.99 -4.93 1.34
CA ILE A 130 2.25 -5.03 2.60
C ILE A 130 3.18 -5.54 3.68
N THR A 131 3.39 -4.74 4.73
CA THR A 131 4.22 -5.13 5.87
C THR A 131 3.37 -5.76 6.99
N PHE A 132 3.93 -6.78 7.64
CA PHE A 132 3.30 -7.55 8.72
C PHE A 132 4.19 -7.65 9.96
N ASP A 133 4.89 -6.57 10.34
CA ASP A 133 5.83 -6.57 11.47
C ASP A 133 6.74 -7.82 11.47
N LEU A 134 6.66 -8.64 12.52
CA LEU A 134 7.49 -9.83 12.76
C LEU A 134 7.20 -11.00 11.81
N TYR A 135 6.18 -10.91 10.97
CA TYR A 135 5.84 -11.99 10.03
C TYR A 135 6.59 -11.84 8.70
N GLY A 136 6.87 -10.60 8.27
CA GLY A 136 7.53 -10.33 6.99
C GLY A 136 6.77 -9.35 6.11
N VAL A 137 7.00 -9.46 4.81
CA VAL A 137 6.48 -8.54 3.78
C VAL A 137 5.87 -9.33 2.62
N LEU A 138 4.66 -8.96 2.22
CA LEU A 138 4.02 -9.46 0.99
C LEU A 138 4.12 -8.41 -0.11
N ILE A 139 4.72 -8.78 -1.22
CA ILE A 139 4.95 -7.92 -2.37
C ILE A 139 4.12 -8.43 -3.55
N PHE A 140 3.30 -7.58 -4.13
CA PHE A 140 2.68 -7.81 -5.43
C PHE A 140 3.35 -6.93 -6.47
N SER A 141 3.98 -7.55 -7.47
CA SER A 141 4.62 -6.85 -8.59
C SER A 141 3.75 -6.93 -9.83
N ARG A 142 3.46 -5.78 -10.46
CA ARG A 142 2.73 -5.75 -11.72
C ARG A 142 3.60 -6.36 -12.82
N MET A 143 3.02 -7.34 -13.50
CA MET A 143 3.55 -7.97 -14.70
C MET A 143 2.92 -7.30 -15.94
N GLY A 144 3.29 -7.73 -17.15
CA GLY A 144 2.56 -7.32 -18.35
C GLY A 144 1.07 -7.70 -18.26
N ASN A 145 0.20 -6.95 -18.96
CA ASN A 145 -1.25 -7.21 -19.08
C ASN A 145 -2.09 -7.09 -17.78
N ASP A 146 -1.72 -6.19 -16.87
CA ASP A 146 -2.44 -5.94 -15.60
C ASP A 146 -2.50 -7.13 -14.63
N GLU A 147 -1.65 -8.13 -14.83
CA GLU A 147 -1.47 -9.24 -13.89
C GLU A 147 -0.49 -8.87 -12.78
N PHE A 148 -0.63 -9.48 -11.60
CA PHE A 148 0.27 -9.28 -10.47
C PHE A 148 0.84 -10.61 -9.99
N LEU A 149 2.14 -10.63 -9.73
CA LEU A 149 2.83 -11.75 -9.08
C LEU A 149 3.04 -11.44 -7.61
N GLY A 150 2.57 -12.34 -6.73
CA GLY A 150 2.76 -12.24 -5.28
C GLY A 150 4.00 -12.99 -4.78
N GLU A 151 4.79 -12.35 -3.93
CA GLU A 151 5.95 -12.92 -3.24
C GLU A 151 5.86 -12.60 -1.74
N PHE A 152 6.29 -13.52 -0.89
CA PHE A 152 6.37 -13.28 0.56
C PHE A 152 7.79 -13.44 1.07
N LEU A 153 8.31 -12.37 1.65
CA LEU A 153 9.61 -12.33 2.30
C LEU A 153 9.40 -12.53 3.80
N VAL A 154 9.84 -13.67 4.33
CA VAL A 154 9.73 -13.98 5.76
C VAL A 154 10.66 -13.06 6.54
N ALA A 155 10.15 -12.45 7.62
CA ALA A 155 11.00 -11.66 8.52
C ALA A 155 12.06 -12.54 9.20
N PRO A 156 13.23 -11.99 9.56
CA PRO A 156 14.20 -12.69 10.39
C PRO A 156 13.56 -13.09 11.73
N ASP A 157 13.91 -14.28 12.23
CA ASP A 157 13.46 -14.76 13.55
C ASP A 157 14.22 -13.99 14.65
N LEU A 158 13.67 -12.85 15.05
CA LEU A 158 14.17 -12.02 16.14
C LEU A 158 13.31 -12.24 17.38
N SER A 159 13.97 -12.53 18.50
CA SER A 159 13.32 -12.55 19.81
C SER A 159 12.97 -11.13 20.26
N LYS A 160 11.97 -10.98 21.14
CA LYS A 160 11.56 -9.66 21.64
C LYS A 160 12.69 -8.96 22.39
N GLU A 161 13.58 -9.74 22.98
CA GLU A 161 14.75 -9.30 23.73
C GLU A 161 15.84 -8.70 22.82
N GLU A 162 15.86 -9.07 21.53
CA GLU A 162 16.76 -8.52 20.52
C GLU A 162 16.24 -7.19 19.92
N ILE A 163 14.94 -6.91 20.09
CA ILE A 163 14.31 -5.70 19.55
C ILE A 163 14.46 -4.54 20.54
N LEU A 164 15.42 -3.65 20.26
CA LEU A 164 15.65 -2.44 21.07
C LEU A 164 14.57 -1.37 20.86
N SER A 165 14.01 -1.26 19.65
CA SER A 165 12.94 -0.33 19.29
C SER A 165 12.25 -0.79 18.01
N ALA A 166 10.93 -0.64 17.95
CA ALA A 166 10.13 -0.81 16.73
C ALA A 166 9.69 0.54 16.11
N SER A 167 10.03 1.67 16.75
CA SER A 167 9.67 3.00 16.26
C SER A 167 10.47 3.33 15.00
N GLY A 168 9.75 3.70 13.93
CA GLY A 168 10.33 4.02 12.62
C GLY A 168 10.77 2.81 11.79
N ALA A 169 10.44 1.58 12.20
CA ALA A 169 10.88 0.37 11.50
C ALA A 169 10.30 0.25 10.08
N GLY A 170 9.14 0.86 9.80
CA GLY A 170 8.57 0.93 8.45
C GLY A 170 9.20 2.03 7.58
N ASP A 171 9.80 3.05 8.20
CA ASP A 171 10.41 4.20 7.52
C ASP A 171 11.89 3.97 7.14
N TRP A 172 12.54 2.98 7.77
CA TRP A 172 13.98 2.72 7.68
C TRP A 172 14.34 1.75 6.56
#